data_AF-A0A7J6RID2-F1
#
_entry.id   AF-A0A7J6RID2-F1
#
_cell.length_a   1.000
_cell.length_b   1.000
_cell.length_c   1.000
_cell.angle_alpha   90.00
_cell.angle_beta   90.00
_cell.angle_gamma   90.00
#
_symmetry.space_group_name_H-M   'P 1'
#
loop_
_entity.id
_entity.type
_entity.pdbx_description
1 polymer ?
#
loop_
_entity_poly.entity_id
_entity_poly.type
_entity_poly.pdbx_seq_one_letter_code
_entity_poly.pdbx_strand_id
1 'polypeptide(L)'
;VALLVFTMLGGTWRSVLPSSVLYRGSFWSPLLEQALPGNLRSSRGSVRHVTTTLGKSLGCHTCGSKVGPFVSDLCPPTAAISSGFGRTWLDRITGGVKQYYLPQCSVCSGIQSRVLYYNAHQPLWYRSLMIHDGIVMHLGRLRSYDLTGLILGVLLWQLYSHPEEDGKWASCDVEN
;
A
#
# COMPACT_ATOMS: atom_id res chain seq x y z
N VAL A 1 18.52 -15.87 -2.40
CA VAL A 1 17.64 -16.41 -3.48
C VAL A 1 16.20 -15.90 -3.36
N ALA A 2 15.50 -16.09 -2.25
CA ALA A 2 14.09 -15.70 -2.13
C ALA A 2 13.81 -14.18 -2.25
N LEU A 3 14.68 -13.29 -1.74
CA LEU A 3 14.58 -11.84 -2.01
C LEU A 3 14.71 -11.48 -3.49
N LEU A 4 15.58 -12.21 -4.21
CA LEU A 4 15.86 -11.96 -5.62
C LEU A 4 14.71 -12.47 -6.50
N VAL A 5 14.10 -13.59 -6.12
CA VAL A 5 12.86 -14.08 -6.74
C VAL A 5 11.68 -13.12 -6.45
N PHE A 6 11.56 -12.64 -5.21
CA PHE A 6 10.54 -11.66 -4.82
C PHE A 6 10.64 -10.38 -5.66
N THR A 7 11.84 -9.80 -5.81
CA THR A 7 12.02 -8.60 -6.63
C THR A 7 11.83 -8.86 -8.12
N MET A 8 12.28 -10.01 -8.63
CA MET A 8 12.07 -10.41 -10.04
C MET A 8 10.60 -10.59 -10.39
N LEU A 9 9.77 -11.06 -9.44
CA LEU A 9 8.32 -11.18 -9.62
C LEU A 9 7.58 -9.84 -9.43
N GLY A 10 8.30 -8.73 -9.30
CA GLY A 10 7.74 -7.38 -9.13
C GLY A 10 7.39 -7.01 -7.68
N GLY A 11 7.83 -7.82 -6.72
CA GLY A 11 7.72 -7.54 -5.30
C GLY A 11 8.58 -6.34 -4.89
N THR A 12 7.98 -5.42 -4.15
CA THR A 12 8.68 -4.33 -3.46
C THR A 12 8.43 -4.45 -1.96
N TRP A 13 9.33 -3.97 -1.10
CA TRP A 13 9.07 -3.98 0.35
C TRP A 13 7.72 -3.35 0.72
N ARG A 14 7.27 -2.36 -0.05
CA ARG A 14 5.94 -1.72 0.11
C ARG A 14 4.79 -2.65 -0.25
N SER A 15 4.97 -3.55 -1.22
CA SER A 15 3.98 -4.53 -1.65
C SER A 15 3.70 -5.65 -0.65
N VAL A 16 4.49 -5.76 0.44
CA VAL A 16 4.23 -6.71 1.55
C VAL A 16 3.36 -6.05 2.64
N LEU A 17 3.24 -4.72 2.60
CA LEU A 17 2.45 -3.98 3.58
C LEU A 17 0.98 -3.88 3.13
N PRO A 18 0.04 -4.01 4.07
CA PRO A 18 -1.38 -3.83 3.77
C PRO A 18 -1.64 -2.44 3.18
N SER A 19 -2.42 -2.40 2.11
CA SER A 19 -2.80 -1.15 1.46
C SER A 19 -3.88 -0.44 2.27
N SER A 20 -3.61 0.76 2.79
CA SER A 20 -4.64 1.55 3.47
C SER A 20 -5.59 2.25 2.49
N VAL A 21 -6.86 2.42 2.89
CA VAL A 21 -7.88 3.20 2.16
C VAL A 21 -7.58 4.70 2.17
N LEU A 22 -6.90 5.20 3.20
CA LEU A 22 -6.68 6.64 3.38
C LEU A 22 -5.38 7.14 2.73
N TYR A 23 -4.49 6.20 2.40
CA TYR A 23 -3.18 6.49 1.86
C TYR A 23 -3.03 5.92 0.46
N ARG A 24 -1.94 6.29 -0.20
CA ARG A 24 -1.71 6.09 -1.63
C ARG A 24 -1.71 4.61 -2.08
N GLY A 25 -1.76 3.65 -1.16
CA GLY A 25 -1.71 2.21 -1.45
C GLY A 25 -0.27 1.71 -1.61
N SER A 26 -0.07 0.40 -1.49
CA SER A 26 1.25 -0.23 -1.48
C SER A 26 1.95 -0.26 -2.84
N PHE A 27 1.18 -0.12 -3.94
CA PHE A 27 1.68 -0.11 -5.32
C PHE A 27 1.66 1.29 -5.94
N TRP A 28 1.59 2.31 -5.10
CA TRP A 28 1.71 3.69 -5.55
C TRP A 28 3.09 4.00 -6.14
N SER A 29 3.10 4.83 -7.18
CA SER A 29 4.29 5.36 -7.83
C SER A 29 4.26 6.89 -7.83
N PRO A 30 5.38 7.58 -7.54
CA PRO A 30 5.49 9.04 -7.66
C PRO A 30 5.09 9.58 -9.04
N LEU A 31 5.27 8.78 -10.09
CA LEU A 31 4.86 9.12 -11.46
C LEU A 31 3.34 9.30 -11.57
N LEU A 32 2.55 8.60 -10.75
CA LEU A 32 1.09 8.74 -10.74
C LEU A 32 0.64 10.12 -10.21
N GLU A 33 1.38 10.67 -9.24
CA GLU A 33 1.01 11.95 -8.61
C GLU A 33 1.28 13.15 -9.49
N GLN A 34 2.40 13.10 -10.21
CA GLN A 34 2.77 14.14 -11.13
C GLN A 34 1.79 14.16 -12.32
N ALA A 35 1.27 13.00 -12.71
CA ALA A 35 0.38 12.87 -13.85
C ALA A 35 -1.04 13.40 -13.59
N LEU A 36 -1.56 13.30 -12.36
CA LEU A 36 -2.93 13.70 -12.05
C LEU A 36 -3.09 14.35 -10.65
N PRO A 37 -2.75 15.64 -10.50
CA PRO A 37 -3.07 16.38 -9.29
C PRO A 37 -4.59 16.52 -9.08
N GLY A 38 -5.05 16.36 -7.84
CA GLY A 38 -6.48 16.33 -7.46
C GLY A 38 -7.23 17.65 -7.63
N ASN A 39 -6.52 18.74 -7.92
CA ASN A 39 -7.09 20.05 -8.24
C ASN A 39 -7.45 20.23 -9.72
N LEU A 40 -7.20 19.22 -10.57
CA LEU A 40 -7.54 19.27 -11.98
C LEU A 40 -9.06 19.46 -12.15
N ARG A 41 -9.48 20.68 -12.54
CA ARG A 41 -10.76 20.98 -13.21
C ARG A 41 -10.84 20.38 -14.63
N SER A 42 -10.11 19.28 -14.85
CA SER A 42 -10.07 18.57 -16.12
C SER A 42 -11.40 17.86 -16.33
N SER A 43 -11.90 17.84 -17.57
CA SER A 43 -13.18 17.20 -17.86
C SER A 43 -13.14 15.73 -17.41
N ARG A 44 -14.27 15.20 -16.93
CA ARG A 44 -14.36 13.79 -16.48
C ARG A 44 -13.80 12.79 -17.51
N GLY A 45 -13.87 13.13 -18.80
CA GLY A 45 -13.35 12.30 -19.89
C GLY A 45 -11.83 12.21 -19.94
N SER A 46 -11.11 13.33 -19.82
CA SER A 46 -9.64 13.37 -19.89
C SER A 46 -9.00 12.69 -18.67
N VAL A 47 -9.53 12.92 -17.46
CA VAL A 47 -9.05 12.25 -16.25
C VAL A 47 -9.21 10.73 -16.38
N ARG A 48 -10.39 10.27 -16.82
CA ARG A 48 -10.66 8.84 -17.00
C ARG A 48 -9.73 8.18 -18.03
N HIS A 49 -9.46 8.85 -19.14
CA HIS A 49 -8.55 8.34 -20.16
C HIS A 49 -7.13 8.20 -19.61
N VAL A 50 -6.60 9.26 -18.99
CA VAL A 50 -5.25 9.24 -18.39
C VAL A 50 -5.15 8.19 -17.30
N THR A 51 -6.13 8.12 -16.39
CA THR A 51 -6.17 7.09 -15.35
C THR A 51 -6.18 5.69 -15.94
N THR A 52 -6.94 5.45 -17.00
CA THR A 52 -6.99 4.13 -17.65
C THR A 52 -5.64 3.77 -18.26
N THR A 53 -4.99 4.70 -18.95
CA THR A 53 -3.67 4.51 -19.54
C THR A 53 -2.61 4.25 -18.46
N LEU A 54 -2.63 5.04 -17.38
CA LEU A 54 -1.73 4.84 -16.24
C LEU A 54 -2.00 3.51 -15.52
N GLY A 55 -3.26 3.13 -15.34
CA GLY A 55 -3.63 1.85 -14.73
C GLY A 55 -3.15 0.64 -15.53
N LYS A 56 -3.23 0.71 -16.86
CA LYS A 56 -2.70 -0.34 -17.75
C LYS A 56 -1.16 -0.41 -17.72
N SER A 57 -0.49 0.73 -17.59
CA SER A 57 0.98 0.80 -17.59
C SER A 57 1.59 0.47 -16.22
N LEU A 58 1.13 1.15 -15.17
CA LEU A 58 1.69 1.12 -13.82
C LEU A 58 0.94 0.19 -12.88
N GLY A 59 -0.32 -0.14 -13.19
CA GLY A 59 -1.17 -0.98 -12.35
C GLY A 59 -2.03 -0.18 -11.37
N CYS A 60 -2.94 -0.90 -10.71
CA CYS A 60 -3.77 -0.37 -9.65
C CYS A 60 -2.90 0.12 -8.47
N HIS A 61 -3.17 1.29 -7.88
CA HIS A 61 -2.35 1.77 -6.75
C HIS A 61 -2.53 0.94 -5.46
N THR A 62 -3.68 0.29 -5.27
CA THR A 62 -3.99 -0.56 -4.11
C THR A 62 -3.38 -1.95 -4.26
N CYS A 63 -3.54 -2.57 -5.42
CA CYS A 63 -3.14 -3.95 -5.63
C CYS A 63 -2.07 -4.10 -6.72
N GLY A 64 -1.91 -3.20 -7.68
CA GLY A 64 -0.92 -3.36 -8.75
C GLY A 64 -1.39 -4.17 -9.95
N SER A 65 -2.65 -4.64 -9.96
CA SER A 65 -3.24 -5.27 -11.16
C SER A 65 -3.22 -4.29 -12.34
N LYS A 66 -2.68 -4.72 -13.48
CA LYS A 66 -2.69 -3.99 -14.75
C LYS A 66 -3.90 -4.33 -15.64
N VAL A 67 -4.76 -5.24 -15.17
CA VAL A 67 -5.90 -5.77 -15.90
C VAL A 67 -7.21 -5.26 -15.30
N GLY A 68 -8.15 -4.92 -16.18
CA GLY A 68 -9.53 -4.55 -15.85
C GLY A 68 -9.86 -3.08 -16.09
N PRO A 69 -11.11 -2.67 -15.81
CA PRO A 69 -11.49 -1.27 -15.84
C PRO A 69 -10.84 -0.54 -14.65
N PHE A 70 -10.27 0.63 -14.95
CA PHE A 70 -9.71 1.53 -13.95
C PHE A 70 -10.65 2.69 -13.69
N VAL A 71 -10.77 3.06 -12.42
CA VAL A 71 -11.45 4.26 -11.95
C VAL A 71 -10.44 5.22 -11.36
N SER A 72 -10.76 6.51 -11.43
CA SER A 72 -9.94 7.60 -10.88
C SER A 72 -10.29 7.77 -9.40
N ASP A 73 -9.55 7.11 -8.53
CA ASP A 73 -9.73 7.24 -7.09
C ASP A 73 -9.03 8.49 -6.57
N LEU A 74 -9.71 9.28 -5.74
CA LEU A 74 -9.10 10.45 -5.09
C LEU A 74 -8.47 10.02 -3.78
N CYS A 75 -7.16 10.15 -3.66
CA CYS A 75 -6.42 9.84 -2.45
C CYS A 75 -5.78 11.11 -1.84
N PRO A 76 -6.07 11.43 -0.56
CA PRO A 76 -7.09 10.82 0.29
C PRO A 76 -8.52 11.15 -0.21
N PRO A 77 -9.54 10.34 0.15
CA PRO A 77 -10.89 10.56 -0.30
C PRO A 77 -11.45 11.89 0.24
N THR A 78 -12.22 12.61 -0.58
CA THR A 78 -12.77 13.93 -0.22
C THR A 78 -13.59 13.88 1.06
N ALA A 79 -14.30 12.77 1.30
CA ALA A 79 -15.04 12.53 2.54
C ALA A 79 -14.13 12.51 3.79
N ALA A 80 -12.89 12.04 3.68
CA ALA A 80 -11.93 12.08 4.78
C ALA A 80 -11.48 13.52 5.06
N ILE A 81 -11.13 14.30 4.02
CA ILE A 81 -10.74 15.71 4.17
C ILE A 81 -11.89 16.54 4.75
N SER A 82 -13.12 16.34 4.26
CA SER A 82 -14.29 17.07 4.76
C SER A 82 -14.55 16.78 6.24
N SER A 83 -14.28 15.55 6.69
CA SER A 83 -14.44 15.17 8.10
C SER A 83 -13.35 15.75 9.03
N GLY A 84 -12.24 16.26 8.49
CA GLY A 84 -11.15 16.84 9.30
C GLY A 84 -9.78 16.17 9.16
N PHE A 85 -9.64 15.16 8.30
CA PHE A 85 -8.33 14.60 7.96
C PHE A 85 -7.46 15.68 7.31
N GLY A 86 -6.21 15.81 7.76
CA GLY A 86 -5.31 16.82 7.21
C GLY A 86 -5.59 18.25 7.66
N ARG A 87 -6.22 18.43 8.83
CA ARG A 87 -6.48 19.74 9.43
C ARG A 87 -5.62 20.02 10.67
N THR A 88 -4.48 19.33 10.81
CA THR A 88 -3.54 19.64 11.89
C THR A 88 -2.99 21.05 11.71
N TRP A 89 -2.43 21.63 12.79
CA TRP A 89 -1.81 22.94 12.71
C TRP A 89 -0.68 22.97 11.67
N LEU A 90 0.08 21.87 11.54
CA LEU A 90 1.13 21.70 10.56
C LEU A 90 0.57 21.73 9.14
N ASP A 91 -0.52 21.00 8.89
CA ASP A 91 -1.16 20.97 7.57
C ASP A 91 -1.61 22.35 7.12
N ARG A 92 -2.13 23.18 8.04
CA ARG A 92 -2.55 24.57 7.71
C ARG A 92 -1.38 25.43 7.27
N ILE A 93 -0.20 25.22 7.86
CA ILE A 93 1.02 25.96 7.51
C ILE A 93 1.60 25.48 6.18
N THR A 94 1.49 24.18 5.86
CA THR A 94 2.02 23.59 4.63
C THR A 94 1.07 23.65 3.43
N GLY A 95 -0.07 24.33 3.53
CA GLY A 95 -1.04 24.48 2.45
C GLY A 95 -2.07 23.35 2.33
N GLY A 96 -2.27 22.59 3.40
CA GLY A 96 -3.26 21.52 3.52
C GLY A 96 -2.84 20.19 2.88
N VAL A 97 -3.68 19.17 3.07
CA VAL A 97 -3.45 17.87 2.45
C VAL A 97 -3.85 17.90 0.97
N LYS A 98 -2.87 17.61 0.11
CA LYS A 98 -3.07 17.50 -1.34
C LYS A 98 -3.75 16.18 -1.69
N GLN A 99 -4.74 16.26 -2.57
CA GLN A 99 -5.37 15.09 -3.17
C GLN A 99 -4.71 14.76 -4.52
N TYR A 100 -4.74 13.48 -4.89
CA TYR A 100 -4.20 12.97 -6.15
C TYR A 100 -5.19 11.96 -6.74
N TYR A 101 -5.30 11.92 -8.07
CA TYR A 101 -6.04 10.84 -8.72
C TYR A 101 -5.11 9.65 -8.95
N LEU A 102 -5.51 8.49 -8.45
CA LEU A 102 -4.80 7.24 -8.60
C LEU A 102 -5.65 6.22 -9.37
N PRO A 103 -5.05 5.40 -10.25
CA PRO A 103 -5.76 4.35 -10.96
C PRO A 103 -6.09 3.21 -10.01
N GLN A 104 -7.37 2.94 -9.83
CA GLN A 104 -7.85 1.84 -9.01
C GLN A 104 -8.67 0.86 -9.85
N CYS A 105 -8.48 -0.44 -9.68
CA CYS A 105 -9.33 -1.42 -10.38
C CYS A 105 -10.72 -1.48 -9.72
N SER A 106 -11.74 -1.85 -10.49
CA SER A 106 -13.13 -1.92 -10.00
C SER A 106 -13.31 -2.80 -8.75
N VAL A 107 -12.53 -3.89 -8.63
CA VAL A 107 -12.57 -4.78 -7.47
C VAL A 107 -12.11 -4.06 -6.20
N CYS A 108 -10.92 -3.43 -6.24
CA CYS A 108 -10.40 -2.68 -5.10
C CYS A 108 -11.29 -1.48 -4.77
N SER A 109 -11.81 -0.79 -5.79
CA SER A 109 -12.74 0.32 -5.60
C SER A 109 -14.03 -0.11 -4.91
N GLY A 110 -14.58 -1.30 -5.24
CA GLY A 110 -15.75 -1.85 -4.58
C GLY A 110 -15.50 -2.18 -3.10
N ILE A 111 -14.34 -2.74 -2.78
CA ILE A 111 -13.94 -3.03 -1.39
C ILE A 111 -13.77 -1.72 -0.60
N GLN A 112 -13.03 -0.76 -1.15
CA GLN A 112 -12.85 0.57 -0.56
C GLN A 112 -14.18 1.29 -0.31
N SER A 113 -15.11 1.26 -1.28
CA SER A 113 -16.43 1.86 -1.12
C SER A 113 -17.21 1.22 0.04
N ARG A 114 -17.14 -0.11 0.17
CA ARG A 114 -17.77 -0.84 1.26
C ARG A 114 -17.16 -0.48 2.63
N VAL A 115 -15.84 -0.42 2.70
CA VAL A 115 -15.12 0.00 3.92
C VAL A 115 -15.50 1.41 4.33
N LEU A 116 -15.54 2.35 3.38
CA LEU A 116 -15.96 3.74 3.64
C LEU A 116 -17.43 3.82 4.08
N TYR A 117 -18.31 2.99 3.51
CA TYR A 117 -19.73 2.91 3.89
C TYR A 117 -19.90 2.44 5.34
N TYR A 118 -19.28 1.32 5.73
CA TYR A 118 -19.39 0.82 7.11
C TYR A 118 -18.74 1.75 8.13
N ASN A 119 -17.65 2.40 7.74
CA ASN A 119 -16.97 3.35 8.60
C ASN A 119 -17.54 4.78 8.51
N ALA A 120 -18.62 5.00 7.74
CA ALA A 120 -19.25 6.30 7.53
C ALA A 120 -19.63 6.98 8.85
N HIS A 121 -19.97 6.19 9.87
CA HIS A 121 -20.43 6.63 11.19
C HIS A 121 -19.33 6.62 12.27
N GLN A 122 -18.12 6.16 11.95
CA GLN A 122 -17.01 6.06 12.92
C GLN A 122 -16.21 7.37 13.00
N PRO A 123 -15.68 7.74 14.19
CA PRO A 123 -14.87 8.92 14.37
C PRO A 123 -13.53 8.81 13.62
N LEU A 124 -12.99 9.95 13.18
CA LEU A 124 -11.84 10.02 12.27
C LEU A 124 -10.58 9.30 12.76
N TRP A 125 -10.30 9.33 14.06
CA TRP A 125 -9.12 8.66 14.63
C TRP A 125 -9.22 7.14 14.50
N TYR A 126 -10.44 6.58 14.56
CA TYR A 126 -10.71 5.16 14.31
C TYR A 126 -10.51 4.82 12.82
N ARG A 127 -10.80 5.77 11.91
CA ARG A 127 -10.52 5.62 10.47
C ARG A 127 -9.03 5.64 10.14
N SER A 128 -8.23 6.42 10.85
CA SER A 128 -6.76 6.43 10.70
C SER A 128 -6.09 5.14 11.18
N LEU A 129 -6.76 4.35 12.02
CA LEU A 129 -6.31 3.06 12.53
C LEU A 129 -6.78 1.84 11.71
N MET A 130 -7.30 2.06 10.48
CA MET A 130 -7.78 1.00 9.56
C MET A 130 -6.66 0.08 9.01
N ILE A 131 -5.89 -0.54 9.90
CA ILE A 131 -4.95 -1.61 9.60
C ILE A 131 -5.74 -2.86 9.18
N HIS A 132 -6.86 -3.14 9.86
CA HIS A 132 -7.71 -4.32 9.59
C HIS A 132 -8.30 -4.32 8.17
N ASP A 133 -8.80 -3.18 7.70
CA ASP A 133 -9.36 -3.06 6.35
C ASP A 133 -8.28 -3.08 5.26
N GLY A 134 -7.08 -2.59 5.59
CA GLY A 134 -5.92 -2.72 4.71
C GLY A 134 -5.46 -4.17 4.57
N ILE A 135 -5.56 -4.97 5.64
CA ILE A 135 -5.30 -6.41 5.62
C ILE A 135 -6.33 -7.12 4.73
N VAL A 136 -7.62 -6.79 4.81
CA VAL A 136 -8.66 -7.40 3.94
C VAL A 136 -8.40 -7.10 2.46
N MET A 137 -8.02 -5.86 2.12
CA MET A 137 -7.66 -5.50 0.75
C MET A 137 -6.37 -6.17 0.26
N HIS A 138 -5.46 -6.52 1.17
CA HIS A 138 -4.19 -7.15 0.88
C HIS A 138 -4.29 -8.68 0.76
N LEU A 139 -4.91 -9.33 1.75
CA LEU A 139 -5.05 -10.80 1.84
C LEU A 139 -6.17 -11.35 0.96
N GLY A 140 -7.15 -10.54 0.56
CA GLY A 140 -8.20 -10.96 -0.39
C GLY A 140 -7.67 -11.32 -1.79
N ARG A 141 -6.40 -11.02 -2.08
CA ARG A 141 -5.64 -11.46 -3.27
C ARG A 141 -4.21 -11.80 -2.88
N LEU A 142 -4.02 -12.89 -2.13
CA LEU A 142 -2.72 -13.53 -1.95
C LEU A 142 -2.09 -13.82 -3.31
N ARG A 143 -0.94 -13.20 -3.59
CA ARG A 143 -0.17 -13.42 -4.82
C ARG A 143 0.92 -14.43 -4.59
N SER A 144 1.39 -15.00 -5.70
CA SER A 144 2.56 -15.88 -5.71
C SER A 144 3.76 -15.23 -5.02
N TYR A 145 3.96 -13.92 -5.19
CA TYR A 145 5.07 -13.24 -4.52
C TYR A 145 4.82 -12.90 -3.04
N ASP A 146 3.57 -12.75 -2.60
CA ASP A 146 3.22 -12.56 -1.18
C ASP A 146 3.55 -13.83 -0.39
N LEU A 147 3.30 -14.99 -0.99
CA LEU A 147 3.68 -16.29 -0.44
C LEU A 147 5.20 -16.43 -0.35
N THR A 148 5.95 -16.06 -1.39
CA THR A 148 7.43 -16.10 -1.32
C THR A 148 8.00 -15.11 -0.31
N GLY A 149 7.39 -13.94 -0.14
CA GLY A 149 7.76 -12.97 0.89
C GLY A 149 7.51 -13.50 2.30
N LEU A 150 6.37 -14.17 2.52
CA LEU A 150 6.03 -14.80 3.79
C LEU A 150 6.96 -15.97 4.11
N ILE A 151 7.26 -16.83 3.14
CA ILE A 151 8.24 -17.92 3.28
C ILE A 151 9.63 -17.36 3.64
N LEU A 152 10.08 -16.30 2.94
CA LEU A 152 11.34 -15.63 3.25
C LEU A 152 11.34 -15.07 4.69
N GLY A 153 10.26 -14.41 5.10
CA GLY A 153 10.13 -13.87 6.46
C GLY A 153 10.25 -14.94 7.54
N VAL A 154 9.60 -16.09 7.33
CA VAL A 154 9.68 -17.24 8.25
C VAL A 154 11.08 -17.83 8.28
N LEU A 155 11.76 -17.98 7.13
CA LEU A 155 13.13 -18.51 7.07
C LEU A 155 14.14 -17.58 7.76
N LEU A 156 14.02 -16.26 7.56
CA LEU A 156 14.86 -15.28 8.25
C LEU A 156 14.58 -15.26 9.75
N TRP A 157 13.32 -15.38 10.16
CA TRP A 157 12.94 -15.50 11.56
C TRP A 157 13.56 -16.75 12.19
N GLN A 158 13.50 -17.91 11.52
CA GLN A 158 14.11 -19.15 12.03
C GLN A 158 15.63 -19.04 12.19
N LEU A 159 16.33 -18.46 11.20
CA LEU A 159 17.77 -18.20 11.27
C LEU A 159 18.14 -17.23 12.40
N TYR A 160 17.29 -16.23 12.66
CA TYR A 160 17.52 -15.27 13.73
C TYR A 160 17.17 -15.80 15.13
N SER A 161 16.17 -16.69 15.22
CA SER A 161 15.66 -17.22 16.49
C SER A 161 16.46 -18.42 17.01
N HIS A 162 17.32 -18.99 16.18
CA HIS A 162 18.29 -20.02 16.55
C HIS A 162 19.72 -19.51 16.30
N PRO A 163 20.22 -18.54 17.10
CA PRO A 163 21.67 -18.33 17.16
C PRO A 163 22.27 -19.63 17.73
N GLU A 164 22.97 -20.37 16.89
CA GLU A 164 23.61 -21.62 17.28
C GLU A 164 24.60 -21.38 18.41
N GLU A 165 24.75 -22.41 19.22
CA GLU A 165 25.66 -22.53 20.35
C GLU A 165 27.14 -22.50 19.93
N ASP A 166 27.60 -21.41 19.32
CA ASP A 166 28.97 -21.25 18.80
C ASP A 166 30.03 -21.06 19.92
N GLY A 167 29.68 -21.36 21.17
CA GLY A 167 30.51 -21.18 22.36
C GLY A 167 31.27 -22.41 22.85
N LYS A 168 31.26 -23.55 22.14
CA LYS A 168 31.82 -24.82 22.66
C LYS A 168 33.16 -25.30 22.09
N TRP A 169 33.88 -24.49 21.32
CA TRP A 169 35.20 -24.89 20.76
C TRP A 169 36.39 -24.02 21.21
N ALA A 170 36.27 -23.24 22.28
CA ALA A 170 37.35 -22.38 22.78
C ALA A 170 37.90 -22.79 24.16
N SER A 171 37.89 -24.08 24.50
CA SER A 171 38.64 -24.61 25.64
C SER A 171 39.52 -25.77 25.19
N CYS A 172 40.53 -25.46 24.38
CA CYS A 172 41.73 -26.29 24.30
C CYS A 172 42.72 -25.72 25.32
N ASP A 173 42.81 -26.41 26.46
CA ASP A 173 43.98 -26.65 27.30
C ASP A 173 45.17 -25.68 27.12
N VAL A 174 45.34 -24.80 28.11
CA VAL A 174 46.65 -24.24 28.45
C VAL A 174 47.24 -25.12 29.55
N GLU A 175 47.99 -26.15 29.15
CA GLU A 175 49.01 -26.76 30.00
C GLU A 175 50.40 -26.29 29.52
N ASN A 176 51.17 -25.80 30.52
CA ASN A 176 52.57 -25.33 30.56
C ASN A 176 52.80 -23.82 30.48
#